data_AF-A0ABD1MV31-F1
#
_entry.id   AF-A0ABD1MV31-F1
#
_cell.length_a   1.000
_cell.length_b   1.000
_cell.length_c   1.000
_cell.angle_alpha   90.00
_cell.angle_beta   90.00
_cell.angle_gamma   90.00
#
_symmetry.space_group_name_H-M   'P 1'
#
loop_
_entity.id
_entity.type
_entity.pdbx_description
1 polymer ?
#
loop_
_entity_poly.entity_id
_entity_poly.type
_entity_poly.pdbx_seq_one_letter_code
_entity_poly.pdbx_strand_id
1 'polypeptide(L)'
;MATALSTTSVLRWRNPQHMHIPPFSQTLCHSSLQNGTLRTVAASASKDINRDSEKCSSFLVNRRTVLASGVSLLGFPDESLAVVKQGLLAGRIPGLSEPDEQGWRTYRRPDEKSGGHGVGWSPIIPYSFRVPEEWEEVPVSIADLGGTEIDLRFASSKEGRLFVIVAPVLRFSDNLGDNATIQKIGPPEKVINAFGPEMIGENVEGKVLSSNVTEHEGRTYYQFELEPPHIFITATAAGNRLYLFGVTGSGLQWKRHYDDLKKIAESFRVV
;
A
#
# COMPACT_ATOMS: atom_id res chain seq x y z
N MET A 1 67.19 2.12 2.82
CA MET A 1 67.48 2.57 4.21
C MET A 1 67.13 4.04 4.29
N ALA A 2 66.56 4.60 5.36
CA ALA A 2 65.75 4.02 6.45
C ALA A 2 65.02 5.22 7.10
N THR A 3 63.69 5.18 7.20
CA THR A 3 62.87 6.29 7.72
C THR A 3 62.78 6.26 9.25
N ALA A 4 63.09 7.38 9.92
CA ALA A 4 62.74 7.58 11.32
C ALA A 4 62.67 9.08 11.70
N LEU A 5 61.46 9.59 11.93
CA LEU A 5 61.20 10.66 12.89
C LEU A 5 59.87 10.36 13.58
N SER A 6 59.92 10.21 14.91
CA SER A 6 58.76 9.84 15.73
C SER A 6 58.28 11.04 16.54
N THR A 7 56.98 11.32 16.53
CA THR A 7 56.33 12.24 17.46
C THR A 7 55.11 11.57 18.09
N THR A 8 55.15 11.41 19.41
CA THR A 8 54.10 10.75 20.20
C THR A 8 53.13 11.78 20.79
N SER A 9 51.84 11.65 20.47
CA SER A 9 50.76 12.45 21.08
C SER A 9 50.02 11.63 22.14
N VAL A 10 50.05 12.09 23.39
CA VAL A 10 49.50 11.36 24.55
C VAL A 10 48.10 11.86 24.90
N LEU A 11 47.07 11.05 24.63
CA LEU A 11 45.68 11.37 25.01
C LEU A 11 45.46 11.16 26.51
N ARG A 12 45.35 12.26 27.26
CA ARG A 12 44.91 12.24 28.66
C ARG A 12 43.41 11.93 28.76
N TRP A 13 43.08 10.74 29.27
CA TRP A 13 41.75 10.49 29.83
C TRP A 13 41.59 11.26 31.15
N ARG A 14 40.44 11.92 31.35
CA ARG A 14 40.03 12.44 32.67
C ARG A 14 38.51 12.39 32.82
N ASN A 15 38.05 11.57 33.76
CA ASN A 15 36.66 11.44 34.17
C ASN A 15 36.57 11.65 35.69
N PRO A 16 35.72 12.57 36.17
CA PRO A 16 35.27 12.56 37.56
C PRO A 16 33.73 12.65 37.68
N GLN A 17 33.10 11.49 37.88
CA GLN A 17 32.14 11.17 38.95
C GLN A 17 30.97 12.12 39.33
N HIS A 18 29.80 11.49 39.51
CA HIS A 18 28.72 11.81 40.47
C HIS A 18 28.07 13.22 40.46
N MET A 19 26.82 13.25 39.97
CA MET A 19 25.73 13.97 40.63
C MET A 19 24.62 12.95 40.97
N HIS A 20 24.16 12.93 42.22
CA HIS A 20 22.98 12.15 42.62
C HIS A 20 21.70 12.90 42.25
N ILE A 21 20.68 12.17 41.80
CA ILE A 21 19.28 12.64 41.76
C ILE A 21 18.50 11.75 42.76
N PRO A 22 17.78 12.33 43.75
CA PRO A 22 17.04 11.56 44.73
C PRO A 22 15.67 11.12 44.19
N PRO A 23 15.18 9.91 44.53
CA PRO A 23 13.79 9.56 44.31
C PRO A 23 12.91 10.23 45.37
N PHE A 24 11.86 10.94 44.97
CA PHE A 24 10.86 11.43 45.90
C PHE A 24 9.68 10.45 45.96
N SER A 25 9.40 9.92 47.15
CA SER A 25 8.26 9.02 47.39
C SER A 25 7.70 9.31 48.77
N GLN A 26 6.49 9.86 48.82
CA GLN A 26 5.67 9.90 50.02
C GLN A 26 4.23 9.50 49.67
N THR A 27 3.52 8.98 50.66
CA THR A 27 2.29 8.18 50.52
C THR A 27 1.30 8.54 51.61
N LEU A 28 0.02 8.18 51.39
CA LEU A 28 -1.08 8.18 52.39
C LEU A 28 -1.57 9.57 52.89
N CYS A 29 -2.84 9.78 53.29
CA CYS A 29 -4.08 8.99 53.11
C CYS A 29 -5.35 9.85 53.38
N HIS A 30 -6.51 9.19 53.55
CA HIS A 30 -7.84 9.67 54.01
C HIS A 30 -8.68 10.48 52.98
N SER A 31 -9.80 9.95 52.44
CA SER A 31 -11.14 9.63 53.01
C SER A 31 -12.05 10.86 53.12
N SER A 32 -13.34 10.89 52.75
CA SER A 32 -14.36 9.85 52.40
C SER A 32 -15.46 10.50 51.48
N LEU A 33 -16.70 10.02 51.21
CA LEU A 33 -17.56 8.99 51.80
C LEU A 33 -18.67 8.48 50.80
N GLN A 34 -18.74 7.15 50.60
CA GLN A 34 -19.93 6.28 50.50
C GLN A 34 -21.21 6.67 49.69
N ASN A 35 -21.47 5.90 48.62
CA ASN A 35 -22.72 5.17 48.31
C ASN A 35 -22.46 4.36 47.01
N GLY A 36 -22.93 3.13 46.78
CA GLY A 36 -23.84 2.29 47.56
C GLY A 36 -24.86 1.62 46.63
N THR A 37 -24.56 0.41 46.12
CA THR A 37 -25.42 -0.80 46.15
C THR A 37 -24.73 -1.97 45.41
N LEU A 38 -24.79 -3.18 45.98
CA LEU A 38 -24.31 -4.45 45.40
C LEU A 38 -25.49 -5.29 44.88
N ARG A 39 -25.25 -6.22 43.94
CA ARG A 39 -26.02 -7.47 43.86
C ARG A 39 -25.23 -8.65 43.27
N THR A 40 -25.63 -9.84 43.69
CA THR A 40 -24.78 -11.03 43.87
C THR A 40 -24.74 -11.99 42.66
N VAL A 41 -23.56 -12.59 42.49
CA VAL A 41 -23.22 -13.89 41.90
C VAL A 41 -24.36 -14.91 41.73
N ALA A 42 -24.36 -15.62 40.60
CA ALA A 42 -24.76 -17.03 40.52
C ALA A 42 -23.91 -17.76 39.47
N ALA A 43 -23.51 -19.01 39.72
CA ALA A 43 -22.76 -19.84 38.78
C ALA A 43 -23.12 -21.33 38.94
N SER A 44 -23.35 -22.01 37.82
CA SER A 44 -23.42 -23.47 37.67
C SER A 44 -23.52 -23.79 36.17
N ALA A 45 -23.26 -24.98 35.66
CA ALA A 45 -22.39 -26.12 35.97
C ALA A 45 -22.78 -27.21 34.95
N SER A 46 -21.81 -27.95 34.44
CA SER A 46 -21.94 -28.91 33.33
C SER A 46 -23.00 -30.01 33.47
N LYS A 47 -23.51 -30.49 32.32
CA LYS A 47 -23.71 -31.94 32.14
C LYS A 47 -23.70 -32.39 30.67
N ASP A 48 -22.80 -33.30 30.32
CA ASP A 48 -22.85 -34.11 29.09
C ASP A 48 -23.95 -35.18 29.16
N ILE A 49 -24.37 -35.70 28.00
CA ILE A 49 -24.64 -37.14 27.79
C ILE A 49 -24.52 -37.49 26.30
N ASN A 50 -23.81 -38.58 26.04
CA ASN A 50 -23.51 -39.16 24.73
C ASN A 50 -24.59 -40.17 24.29
N ARG A 51 -24.96 -40.24 22.99
CA ARG A 51 -25.16 -41.53 22.31
C ARG A 51 -25.15 -41.51 20.77
N ASP A 52 -24.50 -42.52 20.18
CA ASP A 52 -24.48 -42.86 18.75
C ASP A 52 -25.72 -43.67 18.28
N SER A 53 -25.99 -43.70 16.96
CA SER A 53 -26.32 -44.90 16.15
C SER A 53 -26.82 -44.59 14.72
N GLU A 54 -25.89 -44.71 13.75
CA GLU A 54 -25.89 -45.61 12.58
C GLU A 54 -27.09 -45.89 11.62
N LYS A 55 -26.73 -45.91 10.31
CA LYS A 55 -27.13 -46.84 9.21
C LYS A 55 -28.50 -46.78 8.48
N CYS A 56 -28.44 -46.20 7.28
CA CYS A 56 -28.73 -46.79 5.95
C CYS A 56 -29.87 -47.82 5.72
N SER A 57 -30.84 -47.45 4.89
CA SER A 57 -31.37 -48.19 3.70
C SER A 57 -32.36 -47.26 2.96
N SER A 58 -32.43 -47.06 1.63
CA SER A 58 -32.15 -47.83 0.39
C SER A 58 -33.38 -48.55 -0.21
N PHE A 59 -33.67 -48.22 -1.49
CA PHE A 59 -34.68 -48.83 -2.40
C PHE A 59 -36.18 -48.51 -2.07
N LEU A 60 -37.14 -48.38 -3.02
CA LEU A 60 -37.14 -48.32 -4.50
C LEU A 60 -38.51 -47.79 -5.06
N VAL A 61 -38.65 -47.74 -6.41
CA VAL A 61 -39.89 -47.83 -7.24
C VAL A 61 -40.59 -46.53 -7.76
N ASN A 62 -40.27 -46.17 -9.02
CA ASN A 62 -41.14 -45.62 -10.11
C ASN A 62 -41.94 -44.29 -9.91
N ARG A 63 -42.18 -43.47 -10.96
CA ARG A 63 -42.78 -43.83 -12.27
C ARG A 63 -42.39 -42.91 -13.46
N ARG A 64 -41.90 -43.55 -14.55
CA ARG A 64 -42.21 -43.39 -16.00
C ARG A 64 -42.16 -42.02 -16.73
N THR A 65 -42.06 -42.13 -18.07
CA THR A 65 -42.14 -41.11 -19.15
C THR A 65 -40.89 -40.22 -19.33
N VAL A 66 -40.44 -39.87 -20.55
CA VAL A 66 -40.80 -40.31 -21.93
C VAL A 66 -39.55 -40.29 -22.83
N LEU A 67 -39.58 -40.94 -24.01
CA LEU A 67 -38.46 -41.00 -24.97
C LEU A 67 -38.72 -40.16 -26.24
N ALA A 68 -37.62 -39.72 -26.87
CA ALA A 68 -37.52 -39.12 -28.21
C ALA A 68 -38.15 -37.71 -28.39
N SER A 69 -37.65 -36.81 -29.24
CA SER A 69 -36.34 -36.70 -29.94
C SER A 69 -36.22 -35.30 -30.57
N GLY A 70 -35.01 -34.70 -30.67
CA GLY A 70 -34.85 -33.37 -31.28
C GLY A 70 -33.42 -32.99 -31.70
N VAL A 71 -33.23 -32.92 -33.02
CA VAL A 71 -32.19 -32.25 -33.83
C VAL A 71 -31.09 -31.45 -33.09
N SER A 72 -29.83 -31.81 -33.32
CA SER A 72 -28.67 -30.96 -33.00
C SER A 72 -28.55 -29.79 -34.00
N LEU A 73 -28.73 -28.56 -33.52
CA LEU A 73 -28.35 -27.34 -34.25
C LEU A 73 -26.97 -26.87 -33.77
N LEU A 74 -26.01 -26.77 -34.69
CA LEU A 74 -24.72 -26.13 -34.44
C LEU A 74 -24.87 -24.61 -34.44
N GLY A 75 -25.37 -24.07 -33.33
CA GLY A 75 -25.27 -22.65 -33.03
C GLY A 75 -23.92 -22.37 -32.36
N PHE A 76 -23.06 -21.58 -33.02
CA PHE A 76 -21.90 -21.00 -32.35
C PHE A 76 -22.39 -19.93 -31.37
N PRO A 77 -22.14 -20.05 -30.05
CA PRO A 77 -22.26 -18.89 -29.18
C PRO A 77 -21.13 -17.92 -29.51
N ASP A 78 -21.50 -16.64 -29.55
CA ASP A 78 -20.62 -15.47 -29.68
C ASP A 78 -19.39 -15.56 -28.75
N GLU A 79 -18.24 -15.03 -29.18
CA GLU A 79 -17.01 -14.97 -28.39
C GLU A 79 -17.12 -13.93 -27.27
N SER A 80 -17.98 -14.23 -26.29
CA SER A 80 -17.90 -13.64 -24.97
C SER A 80 -16.53 -14.00 -24.40
N LEU A 81 -15.60 -13.05 -24.48
CA LEU A 81 -14.29 -13.12 -23.84
C LEU A 81 -14.50 -13.27 -22.33
N ALA A 82 -14.59 -14.52 -21.89
CA ALA A 82 -14.61 -14.89 -20.50
C ALA A 82 -13.29 -14.43 -19.90
N VAL A 83 -13.30 -13.26 -19.27
CA VAL A 83 -12.19 -12.76 -18.45
C VAL A 83 -11.99 -13.78 -17.35
N VAL A 84 -11.06 -14.70 -17.58
CA VAL A 84 -10.65 -15.70 -16.61
C VAL A 84 -10.18 -14.93 -15.39
N LYS A 85 -10.95 -14.97 -14.30
CA LYS A 85 -10.47 -14.50 -12.99
C LYS A 85 -9.21 -15.31 -12.70
N GLN A 86 -8.06 -14.67 -12.90
CA GLN A 86 -6.77 -15.34 -12.91
C GLN A 86 -6.50 -15.88 -11.51
N GLY A 87 -6.77 -17.18 -11.34
CA GLY A 87 -6.67 -17.85 -10.05
C GLY A 87 -5.27 -17.71 -9.46
N LEU A 88 -5.19 -17.84 -8.13
CA LEU A 88 -3.96 -17.74 -7.36
C LEU A 88 -3.02 -18.93 -7.65
N LEU A 89 -2.40 -18.93 -8.83
CA LEU A 89 -1.28 -19.80 -9.14
C LEU A 89 -0.10 -19.39 -8.28
N ALA A 90 0.51 -20.35 -7.60
CA ALA A 90 1.67 -20.11 -6.74
C ALA A 90 2.78 -19.39 -7.54
N GLY A 91 3.23 -18.24 -7.05
CA GLY A 91 4.26 -17.41 -7.69
C GLY A 91 3.73 -16.26 -8.57
N ARG A 92 2.42 -16.18 -8.89
CA ARG A 92 1.86 -15.00 -9.57
C ARG A 92 1.40 -13.93 -8.57
N ILE A 93 1.92 -12.71 -8.72
CA ILE A 93 1.46 -11.53 -7.99
C ILE A 93 0.03 -11.15 -8.46
N PRO A 94 -0.98 -11.08 -7.58
CA PRO A 94 -2.35 -10.76 -7.97
C PRO A 94 -2.45 -9.37 -8.62
N GLY A 95 -2.96 -9.33 -9.85
CA GLY A 95 -3.09 -8.09 -10.63
C GLY A 95 -1.89 -7.75 -11.53
N LEU A 96 -0.78 -8.48 -11.44
CA LEU A 96 0.36 -8.33 -12.36
C LEU A 96 0.17 -9.22 -13.60
N SER A 97 0.36 -8.65 -14.79
CA SER A 97 0.32 -9.39 -16.06
C SER A 97 1.58 -10.23 -16.29
N GLU A 98 1.53 -11.10 -17.30
CA GLU A 98 2.75 -11.59 -17.94
C GLU A 98 3.42 -10.46 -18.75
N PRO A 99 4.74 -10.54 -19.02
CA PRO A 99 5.44 -9.52 -19.80
C PRO A 99 4.95 -9.48 -21.25
N ASP A 100 4.93 -8.29 -21.81
CA ASP A 100 4.77 -8.07 -23.26
C ASP A 100 6.06 -8.38 -24.04
N GLU A 101 6.00 -8.21 -25.36
CA GLU A 101 7.13 -8.40 -26.30
C GLU A 101 8.36 -7.53 -25.99
N GLN A 102 8.22 -6.48 -25.16
CA GLN A 102 9.31 -5.62 -24.72
C GLN A 102 9.78 -5.92 -23.29
N GLY A 103 9.25 -6.96 -22.64
CA GLY A 103 9.58 -7.33 -21.26
C GLY A 103 8.87 -6.50 -20.19
N TRP A 104 7.79 -5.79 -20.53
CA TRP A 104 7.04 -4.96 -19.59
C TRP A 104 5.78 -5.66 -19.11
N ARG A 105 5.60 -5.74 -17.79
CA ARG A 105 4.38 -6.19 -17.12
C ARG A 105 3.50 -4.99 -16.80
N THR A 106 2.18 -5.18 -16.83
CA THR A 106 1.20 -4.21 -16.31
C THR A 106 0.68 -4.71 -14.97
N TYR A 107 0.82 -3.93 -13.92
CA TYR A 107 0.07 -4.12 -12.69
C TYR A 107 -1.27 -3.38 -12.79
N ARG A 108 -2.38 -4.03 -12.45
CA ARG A 108 -3.64 -3.39 -12.08
C ARG A 108 -4.03 -3.84 -10.68
N ARG A 109 -4.32 -2.89 -9.79
CA ARG A 109 -4.80 -3.16 -8.44
C ARG A 109 -6.07 -4.05 -8.49
N PRO A 110 -6.10 -5.22 -7.83
CA PRO A 110 -7.32 -6.01 -7.73
C PRO A 110 -8.40 -5.25 -6.94
N ASP A 111 -9.64 -5.26 -7.45
CA ASP A 111 -10.80 -4.61 -6.80
C ASP A 111 -11.08 -5.20 -5.41
N GLU A 112 -10.78 -6.50 -5.24
CA GLU A 112 -10.92 -7.26 -3.99
C GLU A 112 -9.74 -7.06 -2.99
N LYS A 113 -8.67 -6.34 -3.34
CA LYS A 113 -7.55 -6.06 -2.41
C LYS A 113 -8.01 -5.05 -1.35
N SER A 114 -8.05 -5.45 -0.09
CA SER A 114 -8.22 -4.51 1.03
C SER A 114 -7.06 -3.51 1.09
N GLY A 115 -7.34 -2.25 1.44
CA GLY A 115 -6.28 -1.26 1.63
C GLY A 115 -5.37 -1.55 2.83
N GLY A 116 -4.23 -0.87 2.89
CA GLY A 116 -3.35 -0.85 4.07
C GLY A 116 -4.04 -0.27 5.32
N HIS A 117 -3.41 -0.44 6.48
CA HIS A 117 -4.01 -0.16 7.80
C HIS A 117 -4.58 1.27 7.94
N GLY A 118 -3.95 2.28 7.32
CA GLY A 118 -4.39 3.68 7.30
C GLY A 118 -5.15 4.08 6.03
N VAL A 119 -5.08 3.29 4.95
CA VAL A 119 -5.87 3.50 3.72
C VAL A 119 -7.37 3.37 4.03
N GLY A 120 -7.74 2.54 5.01
CA GLY A 120 -9.10 2.39 5.51
C GLY A 120 -10.03 1.59 4.60
N TRP A 121 -11.21 1.24 5.15
CA TRP A 121 -12.15 0.26 4.58
C TRP A 121 -13.01 0.77 3.42
N SER A 122 -13.02 2.08 3.15
CA SER A 122 -13.76 2.67 2.02
C SER A 122 -13.24 2.13 0.69
N PRO A 123 -14.08 1.96 -0.35
CA PRO A 123 -13.64 1.52 -1.67
C PRO A 123 -12.44 2.31 -2.20
N ILE A 124 -11.54 1.62 -2.91
CA ILE A 124 -10.37 2.21 -3.56
C ILE A 124 -10.59 2.04 -5.05
N ILE A 125 -10.74 3.14 -5.78
CA ILE A 125 -10.79 3.10 -7.25
C ILE A 125 -9.47 2.48 -7.72
N PRO A 126 -9.49 1.43 -8.56
CA PRO A 126 -8.26 0.74 -8.94
C PRO A 126 -7.29 1.67 -9.68
N TYR A 127 -6.02 1.32 -9.64
CA TYR A 127 -4.98 1.99 -10.41
C TYR A 127 -4.13 0.95 -11.13
N SER A 128 -3.40 1.39 -12.15
CA SER A 128 -2.50 0.57 -12.93
C SER A 128 -1.23 1.32 -13.30
N PHE A 129 -0.13 0.59 -13.47
CA PHE A 129 1.15 1.09 -14.00
C PHE A 129 1.89 -0.07 -14.67
N ARG A 130 2.97 0.23 -15.39
CA ARG A 130 3.84 -0.75 -16.03
C ARG A 130 5.23 -0.78 -15.38
N VAL A 131 5.84 -1.95 -15.32
CA VAL A 131 7.21 -2.19 -14.84
C VAL A 131 7.94 -3.21 -15.72
N PRO A 132 9.27 -3.16 -15.85
CA PRO A 132 10.07 -4.25 -16.40
C PRO A 132 9.90 -5.57 -15.64
N GLU A 133 10.18 -6.69 -16.29
CA GLU A 133 9.93 -8.04 -15.76
C GLU A 133 10.60 -8.33 -14.40
N GLU A 134 11.77 -7.73 -14.12
CA GLU A 134 12.56 -7.94 -12.89
C GLU A 134 12.02 -7.23 -11.64
N TRP A 135 10.88 -6.53 -11.72
CA TRP A 135 10.28 -5.85 -10.57
C TRP A 135 9.27 -6.74 -9.81
N GLU A 136 9.46 -6.89 -8.49
CA GLU A 136 8.64 -7.74 -7.60
C GLU A 136 7.85 -6.92 -6.56
N GLU A 137 6.67 -7.38 -6.12
CA GLU A 137 5.89 -6.75 -5.04
C GLU A 137 6.61 -6.93 -3.70
N VAL A 138 6.91 -5.83 -3.02
CA VAL A 138 7.59 -5.82 -1.72
C VAL A 138 6.55 -5.66 -0.60
N PRO A 139 6.58 -6.49 0.47
CA PRO A 139 5.67 -6.33 1.61
C PRO A 139 5.73 -4.92 2.23
N VAL A 140 4.55 -4.36 2.51
CA VAL A 140 4.38 -3.05 3.16
C VAL A 140 4.41 -3.21 4.68
N SER A 141 5.12 -2.32 5.38
CA SER A 141 5.23 -2.28 6.83
C SER A 141 4.66 -0.98 7.41
N ILE A 142 4.14 -1.01 8.64
CA ILE A 142 3.73 0.21 9.35
C ILE A 142 4.91 1.11 9.76
N ALA A 143 6.15 0.59 9.71
CA ALA A 143 7.37 1.33 10.01
C ALA A 143 7.94 2.06 8.77
N ASP A 144 7.22 2.06 7.65
CA ASP A 144 7.69 2.59 6.39
C ASP A 144 7.54 4.10 6.24
N LEU A 145 8.48 4.70 5.52
CA LEU A 145 8.32 6.05 4.97
C LEU A 145 7.17 6.06 3.95
N GLY A 146 6.23 6.98 4.13
CA GLY A 146 4.88 6.95 3.54
C GLY A 146 3.77 6.46 4.49
N GLY A 147 4.13 5.91 5.66
CA GLY A 147 3.20 5.62 6.74
C GLY A 147 2.19 4.52 6.46
N THR A 148 1.03 4.62 7.10
CA THR A 148 -0.02 3.58 7.10
C THR A 148 -0.88 3.57 5.82
N GLU A 149 -0.71 4.56 4.96
CA GLU A 149 -1.49 4.80 3.74
C GLU A 149 -0.83 4.23 2.47
N ILE A 150 0.29 3.53 2.60
CA ILE A 150 0.92 2.76 1.52
C ILE A 150 0.02 1.54 1.19
N ASP A 151 -0.41 1.45 -0.06
CA ASP A 151 -1.25 0.34 -0.58
C ASP A 151 -0.44 -0.72 -1.35
N LEU A 152 0.73 -0.32 -1.86
CA LEU A 152 1.59 -1.15 -2.68
C LEU A 152 3.04 -0.66 -2.70
N ARG A 153 3.98 -1.61 -2.83
CA ARG A 153 5.38 -1.36 -3.18
C ARG A 153 5.86 -2.38 -4.20
N PHE A 154 6.73 -1.95 -5.12
CA PHE A 154 7.49 -2.82 -6.00
C PHE A 154 8.96 -2.39 -5.99
N ALA A 155 9.89 -3.31 -6.25
CA ALA A 155 11.31 -2.98 -6.38
C ALA A 155 12.05 -3.86 -7.39
N SER A 156 13.15 -3.32 -7.91
CA SER A 156 14.21 -4.04 -8.63
C SER A 156 15.54 -3.69 -7.96
N SER A 157 16.28 -4.70 -7.51
CA SER A 157 17.59 -4.50 -6.87
C SER A 157 18.62 -3.81 -7.78
N LYS A 158 18.39 -3.85 -9.11
CA LYS A 158 19.19 -3.16 -10.13
C LYS A 158 18.72 -1.72 -10.36
N GLU A 159 17.42 -1.50 -10.52
CA GLU A 159 16.88 -0.25 -11.07
C GLU A 159 16.35 0.75 -10.02
N GLY A 160 15.77 0.28 -8.92
CA GLY A 160 15.17 1.16 -7.91
C GLY A 160 13.95 0.56 -7.22
N ARG A 161 13.05 1.43 -6.78
CA ARG A 161 11.80 1.06 -6.10
C ARG A 161 10.68 2.04 -6.40
N LEU A 162 9.45 1.56 -6.28
CA LEU A 162 8.24 2.35 -6.42
C LEU A 162 7.25 2.05 -5.30
N PHE A 163 6.34 2.99 -5.06
CA PHE A 163 5.31 2.87 -4.03
C PHE A 163 4.06 3.68 -4.38
N VAL A 164 2.90 3.18 -3.96
CA VAL A 164 1.60 3.85 -4.11
C VAL A 164 1.06 4.17 -2.73
N ILE A 165 0.82 5.46 -2.46
CA ILE A 165 0.09 5.94 -1.28
C ILE A 165 -1.33 6.31 -1.71
N VAL A 166 -2.33 5.91 -0.90
CA VAL A 166 -3.76 6.13 -1.15
C VAL A 166 -4.40 6.81 0.06
N ALA A 167 -4.22 8.12 0.16
CA ALA A 167 -4.62 8.93 1.31
C ALA A 167 -6.05 9.52 1.15
N PRO A 168 -6.82 9.72 2.23
CA PRO A 168 -8.10 10.44 2.17
C PRO A 168 -7.91 11.92 1.80
N VAL A 169 -8.73 12.47 0.88
CA VAL A 169 -8.61 13.89 0.47
C VAL A 169 -8.87 14.88 1.62
N LEU A 170 -9.64 14.45 2.62
CA LEU A 170 -9.91 15.22 3.85
C LEU A 170 -8.65 15.51 4.69
N ARG A 171 -7.54 14.79 4.48
CA ARG A 171 -6.23 15.17 5.07
C ARG A 171 -5.68 16.50 4.52
N PHE A 172 -6.23 17.00 3.41
CA PHE A 172 -5.72 18.16 2.67
C PHE A 172 -6.75 19.29 2.48
N SER A 173 -8.06 19.00 2.57
CA SER A 173 -9.12 20.02 2.73
C SER A 173 -10.45 19.41 3.18
N ASP A 174 -11.04 19.99 4.22
CA ASP A 174 -12.34 19.57 4.79
C ASP A 174 -13.53 19.80 3.83
N ASN A 175 -13.35 20.64 2.80
CA ASN A 175 -14.40 21.04 1.86
C ASN A 175 -14.49 20.13 0.62
N LEU A 176 -13.81 18.98 0.62
CA LEU A 176 -13.79 18.02 -0.49
C LEU A 176 -14.72 16.83 -0.22
N GLY A 177 -15.91 16.85 -0.84
CA GLY A 177 -16.82 15.70 -0.88
C GLY A 177 -16.34 14.58 -1.83
N ASP A 178 -17.14 13.51 -1.95
CA ASP A 178 -16.77 12.22 -2.54
C ASP A 178 -16.46 12.18 -4.06
N ASN A 179 -16.32 13.33 -4.71
CA ASN A 179 -15.78 13.44 -6.07
C ASN A 179 -14.81 14.62 -6.17
N ALA A 180 -13.67 14.46 -5.50
CA ALA A 180 -12.56 15.38 -5.50
C ALA A 180 -11.68 15.17 -6.76
N THR A 181 -11.29 16.28 -7.37
CA THR A 181 -10.33 16.33 -8.48
C THR A 181 -9.10 17.11 -8.01
N ILE A 182 -7.91 16.81 -8.51
CA ILE A 182 -6.66 17.31 -7.90
C ILE A 182 -6.55 18.85 -7.90
N GLN A 183 -7.16 19.52 -8.89
CA GLN A 183 -7.19 20.98 -8.99
C GLN A 183 -8.01 21.64 -7.86
N LYS A 184 -8.99 20.92 -7.27
CA LYS A 184 -9.73 21.37 -6.08
C LYS A 184 -8.87 21.30 -4.80
N ILE A 185 -7.87 20.41 -4.76
CA ILE A 185 -6.88 20.35 -3.68
C ILE A 185 -5.92 21.54 -3.81
N GLY A 186 -5.45 21.82 -5.03
CA GLY A 186 -4.69 23.03 -5.35
C GLY A 186 -3.97 23.00 -6.70
N PRO A 187 -3.18 24.04 -7.01
CA PRO A 187 -2.17 24.00 -8.07
C PRO A 187 -1.00 23.08 -7.66
N PRO A 188 -0.18 22.60 -8.61
CA PRO A 188 0.88 21.63 -8.36
C PRO A 188 1.77 21.95 -7.16
N GLU A 189 2.16 23.21 -7.00
CA GLU A 189 3.06 23.72 -5.96
C GLU A 189 2.45 23.55 -4.56
N LYS A 190 1.14 23.80 -4.40
CA LYS A 190 0.43 23.58 -3.14
C LYS A 190 0.39 22.09 -2.81
N VAL A 191 0.19 21.25 -3.81
CA VAL A 191 -0.02 19.81 -3.61
C VAL A 191 1.33 19.14 -3.27
N ILE A 192 2.41 19.40 -4.01
CA ILE A 192 3.76 18.88 -3.68
C ILE A 192 4.28 19.38 -2.32
N ASN A 193 4.03 20.64 -1.94
CA ASN A 193 4.43 21.13 -0.62
C ASN A 193 3.63 20.49 0.53
N ALA A 194 2.42 19.97 0.27
CA ALA A 194 1.59 19.30 1.26
C ALA A 194 1.90 17.80 1.40
N PHE A 195 2.06 17.06 0.29
CA PHE A 195 2.32 15.61 0.33
C PHE A 195 3.80 15.24 0.26
N GLY A 196 4.64 16.10 -0.31
CA GLY A 196 6.04 15.80 -0.63
C GLY A 196 6.85 15.26 0.55
N PRO A 197 6.76 15.86 1.75
CA PRO A 197 7.43 15.35 2.95
C PRO A 197 7.00 13.94 3.38
N GLU A 198 5.80 13.48 3.01
CA GLU A 198 5.34 12.11 3.25
C GLU A 198 5.95 11.12 2.24
N MET A 199 6.21 11.57 1.02
CA MET A 199 6.87 10.79 -0.04
C MET A 199 8.39 10.68 0.15
N ILE A 200 9.07 11.75 0.59
CA ILE A 200 10.55 11.81 0.68
C ILE A 200 11.11 11.84 2.11
N GLY A 201 10.28 12.08 3.13
CA GLY A 201 10.69 12.10 4.55
C GLY A 201 11.29 13.43 5.04
N GLU A 202 11.29 14.47 4.21
CA GLU A 202 11.91 15.76 4.47
C GLU A 202 11.27 16.87 3.61
N ASN A 203 11.58 18.14 3.88
CA ASN A 203 11.04 19.27 3.10
C ASN A 203 11.47 19.16 1.60
N VAL A 204 10.54 19.48 0.70
CA VAL A 204 10.71 19.50 -0.77
C VAL A 204 11.19 20.84 -1.32
N GLU A 205 11.20 21.89 -0.51
CA GLU A 205 11.65 23.23 -0.87
C GLU A 205 13.06 23.21 -1.49
N GLY A 206 13.19 23.81 -2.68
CA GLY A 206 14.44 23.86 -3.43
C GLY A 206 14.86 22.57 -4.15
N LYS A 207 14.06 21.48 -4.08
CA LYS A 207 14.41 20.17 -4.66
C LYS A 207 13.62 19.78 -5.90
N VAL A 208 12.52 20.44 -6.20
CA VAL A 208 11.72 20.19 -7.42
C VAL A 208 12.48 20.75 -8.62
N LEU A 209 12.98 19.87 -9.49
CA LEU A 209 13.65 20.22 -10.74
C LEU A 209 12.64 20.59 -11.84
N SER A 210 11.56 19.81 -11.95
CA SER A 210 10.51 20.04 -12.93
C SER A 210 9.13 19.67 -12.38
N SER A 211 8.10 20.36 -12.90
CA SER A 211 6.69 20.02 -12.71
C SER A 211 5.98 20.03 -14.06
N ASN A 212 5.01 19.13 -14.22
CA ASN A 212 4.19 19.01 -15.42
C ASN A 212 2.74 18.68 -15.03
N VAL A 213 1.79 19.10 -15.88
CA VAL A 213 0.35 18.87 -15.70
C VAL A 213 -0.17 18.19 -16.95
N THR A 214 -0.50 16.91 -16.83
CA THR A 214 -1.00 16.06 -17.92
C THR A 214 -2.44 15.66 -17.69
N GLU A 215 -3.19 15.36 -18.74
CA GLU A 215 -4.57 14.87 -18.63
C GLU A 215 -4.73 13.57 -19.41
N HIS A 216 -5.33 12.58 -18.76
CA HIS A 216 -5.64 11.29 -19.34
C HIS A 216 -7.06 10.88 -18.92
N GLU A 217 -7.90 10.54 -19.90
CA GLU A 217 -9.27 10.05 -19.67
C GLU A 217 -10.14 11.01 -18.83
N GLY A 218 -9.96 12.33 -19.03
CA GLY A 218 -10.66 13.38 -18.27
C GLY A 218 -10.16 13.59 -16.84
N ARG A 219 -9.06 12.93 -16.45
CA ARG A 219 -8.44 13.04 -15.13
C ARG A 219 -7.07 13.69 -15.25
N THR A 220 -6.84 14.76 -14.49
CA THR A 220 -5.58 15.51 -14.46
C THR A 220 -4.59 14.88 -13.49
N TYR A 221 -3.34 14.78 -13.92
CA TYR A 221 -2.19 14.29 -13.18
C TYR A 221 -1.18 15.43 -12.99
N TYR A 222 -0.64 15.56 -11.79
CA TYR A 222 0.51 16.42 -11.52
C TYR A 222 1.75 15.54 -11.40
N GLN A 223 2.75 15.82 -12.23
CA GLN A 223 3.98 15.05 -12.31
C GLN A 223 5.14 15.93 -11.86
N PHE A 224 6.01 15.40 -11.01
CA PHE A 224 7.14 16.11 -10.42
C PHE A 224 8.41 15.28 -10.53
N GLU A 225 9.53 15.96 -10.72
CA GLU A 225 10.87 15.40 -10.73
C GLU A 225 11.69 16.13 -9.66
N LEU A 226 12.23 15.39 -8.69
CA LEU A 226 12.99 15.96 -7.57
C LEU A 226 14.44 15.46 -7.58
N GLU A 227 15.35 16.33 -7.12
CA GLU A 227 16.75 16.00 -6.81
C GLU A 227 17.35 16.98 -5.77
N PRO A 228 18.03 16.49 -4.72
CA PRO A 228 17.92 15.19 -4.08
C PRO A 228 16.72 15.12 -3.12
N PRO A 229 16.12 13.93 -2.87
CA PRO A 229 16.45 12.64 -3.45
C PRO A 229 15.93 12.51 -4.88
N HIS A 230 16.53 11.63 -5.68
CA HIS A 230 16.04 11.35 -7.03
C HIS A 230 14.71 10.59 -6.98
N ILE A 231 13.62 11.25 -7.31
CA ILE A 231 12.27 10.66 -7.35
C ILE A 231 11.39 11.33 -8.39
N PHE A 232 10.68 10.53 -9.19
CA PHE A 232 9.49 10.96 -9.91
C PHE A 232 8.28 10.77 -9.02
N ILE A 233 7.40 11.77 -8.94
CA ILE A 233 6.12 11.65 -8.25
C ILE A 233 4.99 12.01 -9.20
N THR A 234 4.04 11.08 -9.39
CA THR A 234 2.79 11.33 -10.13
C THR A 234 1.62 11.32 -9.15
N ALA A 235 0.88 12.42 -9.09
CA ALA A 235 -0.23 12.63 -8.17
C ALA A 235 -1.55 12.85 -8.93
N THR A 236 -2.65 12.25 -8.46
CA THR A 236 -4.02 12.51 -8.94
C THR A 236 -5.04 12.27 -7.82
N ALA A 237 -6.24 12.84 -7.94
CA ALA A 237 -7.37 12.53 -7.05
C ALA A 237 -8.50 11.84 -7.83
N ALA A 238 -9.21 10.93 -7.16
CA ALA A 238 -10.42 10.29 -7.66
C ALA A 238 -11.31 9.84 -6.48
N GLY A 239 -12.62 10.05 -6.59
CA GLY A 239 -13.54 9.78 -5.48
C GLY A 239 -13.21 10.68 -4.27
N ASN A 240 -13.09 10.08 -3.09
CA ASN A 240 -12.59 10.74 -1.86
C ASN A 240 -11.10 10.44 -1.55
N ARG A 241 -10.32 10.01 -2.54
CA ARG A 241 -8.91 9.59 -2.36
C ARG A 241 -7.92 10.38 -3.23
N LEU A 242 -6.79 10.72 -2.63
CA LEU A 242 -5.57 11.20 -3.29
C LEU A 242 -4.65 9.99 -3.51
N TYR A 243 -4.17 9.84 -4.73
CA TYR A 243 -3.27 8.79 -5.17
C TYR A 243 -1.91 9.41 -5.47
N LEU A 244 -0.85 8.92 -4.82
CA LEU A 244 0.52 9.36 -5.01
C LEU A 244 1.36 8.17 -5.43
N PHE A 245 2.00 8.25 -6.60
CA PHE A 245 2.87 7.23 -7.15
C PHE A 245 4.30 7.75 -7.17
N GLY A 246 5.16 7.19 -6.33
CA GLY A 246 6.59 7.54 -6.25
C GLY A 246 7.45 6.49 -6.92
N VAL A 247 8.39 6.91 -7.77
CA VAL A 247 9.38 6.04 -8.42
C VAL A 247 10.77 6.62 -8.16
N THR A 248 11.64 5.89 -7.46
CA THR A 248 12.91 6.40 -6.92
C THR A 248 14.04 5.39 -7.00
N GLY A 249 15.27 5.87 -7.17
CA GLY A 249 16.49 5.06 -7.15
C GLY A 249 17.64 5.82 -6.51
N SER A 250 18.70 5.10 -6.12
CA SER A 250 19.97 5.75 -5.78
C SER A 250 20.57 6.44 -7.01
N GLY A 251 21.43 7.45 -6.84
CA GLY A 251 21.94 8.24 -7.98
C GLY A 251 22.69 7.45 -9.06
N LEU A 252 23.28 6.29 -8.72
CA LEU A 252 23.85 5.38 -9.71
C LEU A 252 22.78 4.66 -10.54
N GLN A 253 21.66 4.29 -9.92
CA GLN A 253 20.54 3.64 -10.58
C GLN A 253 19.76 4.65 -11.43
N TRP A 254 19.46 5.83 -10.87
CA TRP A 254 18.82 6.95 -11.57
C TRP A 254 19.59 7.32 -12.84
N LYS A 255 20.92 7.46 -12.76
CA LYS A 255 21.77 7.76 -13.93
C LYS A 255 21.82 6.64 -14.99
N ARG A 256 21.48 5.39 -14.64
CA ARG A 256 21.52 4.23 -15.55
C ARG A 256 20.16 3.88 -16.15
N HIS A 257 19.08 4.12 -15.40
CA HIS A 257 17.73 3.66 -15.68
C HIS A 257 16.73 4.83 -15.70
N TYR A 258 17.20 6.05 -15.95
CA TYR A 258 16.37 7.27 -15.98
C TYR A 258 15.12 7.09 -16.85
N ASP A 259 15.30 6.64 -18.08
CA ASP A 259 14.22 6.48 -19.05
C ASP A 259 13.22 5.38 -18.64
N ASP A 260 13.69 4.28 -18.07
CA ASP A 260 12.83 3.21 -17.54
C ASP A 260 12.04 3.67 -16.31
N LEU A 261 12.71 4.29 -15.33
CA LEU A 261 12.07 4.84 -14.13
C LEU A 261 11.05 5.94 -14.49
N LYS A 262 11.34 6.74 -15.51
CA LYS A 262 10.44 7.78 -16.05
C LYS A 262 9.24 7.15 -16.75
N LYS A 263 9.46 6.14 -17.59
CA LYS A 263 8.40 5.36 -18.27
C LYS A 263 7.50 4.62 -17.28
N ILE A 264 8.04 4.12 -16.16
CA ILE A 264 7.25 3.60 -15.03
C ILE A 264 6.37 4.74 -14.48
N ALA A 265 6.95 5.88 -14.10
CA ALA A 265 6.21 7.03 -13.55
C ALA A 265 5.10 7.55 -14.48
N GLU A 266 5.40 7.74 -15.76
CA GLU A 266 4.47 8.22 -16.79
C GLU A 266 3.36 7.21 -17.13
N SER A 267 3.49 5.94 -16.75
CA SER A 267 2.48 4.89 -16.99
C SER A 267 1.34 4.83 -15.97
N PHE A 268 1.45 5.54 -14.83
CA PHE A 268 0.48 5.43 -13.74
C PHE A 268 -0.89 6.03 -14.07
N ARG A 269 -1.94 5.21 -14.06
CA ARG A 269 -3.34 5.62 -14.28
C ARG A 269 -4.22 5.13 -13.14
N VAL A 270 -5.32 5.84 -12.91
CA VAL A 270 -6.42 5.42 -12.03
C VAL A 270 -7.56 5.11 -12.98
N VAL A 271 -8.23 3.98 -12.80
CA VAL A 271 -9.31 3.52 -13.70
C VAL A 271 -10.66 3.70 -13.01
#